data_AF-A0A1M3L5V1-F1
#
_entry.id   AF-A0A1M3L5V1-F1
#
_cell.length_a   1.000
_cell.length_b   1.000
_cell.length_c   1.000
_cell.angle_alpha   90.00
_cell.angle_beta   90.00
_cell.angle_gamma   90.00
#
_symmetry.space_group_name_H-M   'P 1'
#
loop_
_entity.id
_entity.type
_entity.pdbx_description
1 polymer ?
#
loop_
_entity_poly.entity_id
_entity_poly.type
_entity_poly.pdbx_seq_one_letter_code
_entity_poly.pdbx_strand_id
1 'polypeptide(L)'
;MSLQIRALAQGDTMPFIKAQWEFYRNDPYWVPPMIMDRKKLLNTKVNPFYKHSEIQLFLAERNGKVVGRIAAITNDNHNKEHEDNIGFFGFFECIQDQGVATALFTAAEQWLRDRGKTHMRGPVNPSTNDECGLLVHGFDGPPVILMNYNPPYYQQLIEGAGYGKAQDLLAYLLKNETYLSDKVQRLRALVTERYGLTFRNIELKDKEQFRKDVVTLRELYNASWEKNWGFVKMTDEEFDFLAADLKPIANPDFAFIAEVNGRPAGFCLAIPDINQTMIHNRKGGLLGGVYHLLTKKKKIDLVRIIVLGVLPEFRRSGIDAIMYQEIGDRAAKHGIMKGEASWILEDNVMMNRALTTTMHGEAYRRYRIFEKKL
;
A
#
# COMPACT_ATOMS: atom_id res chain seq x y z
N MET A 1 -4.93 20.73 32.70
CA MET A 1 -3.63 20.03 32.66
C MET A 1 -3.08 20.15 31.25
N SER A 2 -1.77 20.39 31.10
CA SER A 2 -1.16 20.74 29.80
C SER A 2 -1.01 19.52 28.89
N LEU A 3 -1.24 19.75 27.60
CA LEU A 3 -0.85 18.84 26.53
C LEU A 3 0.67 18.83 26.42
N GLN A 4 1.29 17.65 26.29
CA GLN A 4 2.72 17.51 26.05
C GLN A 4 2.97 16.76 24.74
N ILE A 5 3.92 17.23 23.94
CA ILE A 5 4.41 16.52 22.75
C ILE A 5 5.76 15.91 23.09
N ARG A 6 5.85 14.58 23.05
CA ARG A 6 7.06 13.83 23.38
C ARG A 6 7.64 13.20 22.12
N ALA A 7 8.84 13.61 21.75
CA ALA A 7 9.67 12.91 20.76
C ALA A 7 10.18 11.60 21.38
N LEU A 8 9.96 10.47 20.70
CA LEU A 8 10.43 9.17 21.17
C LEU A 8 11.91 8.98 20.81
N ALA A 9 12.65 8.35 21.72
CA ALA A 9 14.02 7.94 21.46
C ALA A 9 14.06 6.84 20.37
N GLN A 10 15.17 6.77 19.63
CA GLN A 10 15.36 5.74 18.61
C GLN A 10 15.22 4.34 19.23
N GLY A 11 14.37 3.51 18.62
CA GLY A 11 14.08 2.15 19.09
C GLY A 11 12.95 2.04 20.12
N ASP A 12 12.51 3.13 20.75
CA ASP A 12 11.33 3.15 21.65
C ASP A 12 10.02 3.21 20.85
N THR A 13 9.77 2.20 20.02
CA THR A 13 8.63 2.19 19.08
C THR A 13 7.36 1.59 19.68
N MET A 14 7.45 0.86 20.80
CA MET A 14 6.33 0.12 21.36
C MET A 14 5.17 0.98 21.87
N PRO A 15 5.40 2.08 22.60
CA PRO A 15 4.32 3.01 22.97
C PRO A 15 3.60 3.55 21.74
N PHE A 16 4.36 3.88 20.69
CA PHE A 16 3.82 4.38 19.42
C PHE A 16 2.95 3.34 18.72
N ILE A 17 3.44 2.10 18.57
CA ILE A 17 2.69 1.01 17.92
C ILE A 17 1.40 0.73 18.69
N LYS A 18 1.47 0.60 20.02
CA LYS A 18 0.34 0.23 20.87
C LYS A 18 -0.73 1.32 20.98
N ALA A 19 -0.35 2.59 20.86
CA ALA A 19 -1.29 3.70 20.86
C ALA A 19 -2.43 3.54 19.84
N GLN A 20 -2.18 2.87 18.69
CA GLN A 20 -3.20 2.68 17.66
C GLN A 20 -4.48 2.02 18.21
N TRP A 21 -4.35 1.03 19.10
CA TRP A 21 -5.49 0.29 19.65
C TRP A 21 -6.48 1.19 20.40
N GLU A 22 -6.04 2.33 20.91
CA GLU A 22 -6.91 3.26 21.64
C GLU A 22 -7.87 4.00 20.71
N PHE A 23 -7.43 4.35 19.49
CA PHE A 23 -8.23 5.13 18.54
C PHE A 23 -9.31 4.31 17.83
N TYR A 24 -9.14 2.98 17.75
CA TYR A 24 -10.06 2.08 17.03
C TYR A 24 -10.77 1.06 17.93
N ARG A 25 -10.74 1.23 19.25
CA ARG A 25 -11.25 0.25 20.24
C ARG A 25 -12.66 -0.27 19.93
N ASN A 26 -13.52 0.60 19.41
CA ASN A 26 -14.93 0.30 19.12
C ASN A 26 -15.25 0.31 17.61
N ASP A 27 -14.22 0.35 16.75
CA ASP A 27 -14.42 0.38 15.31
C ASP A 27 -14.61 -1.06 14.77
N PRO A 28 -15.78 -1.37 14.18
CA PRO A 28 -16.05 -2.73 13.70
C PRO A 28 -15.19 -3.12 12.50
N TYR A 29 -14.76 -2.14 11.69
CA TYR A 29 -14.04 -2.32 10.43
C TYR A 29 -12.53 -2.23 10.58
N TRP A 30 -12.03 -1.73 11.70
CA TRP A 30 -10.61 -1.69 11.93
C TRP A 30 -9.99 -3.09 11.99
N VAL A 31 -8.98 -3.30 11.15
CA VAL A 31 -8.15 -4.51 11.12
C VAL A 31 -6.83 -4.17 11.81
N PRO A 32 -6.58 -4.69 13.03
CA PRO A 32 -5.34 -4.38 13.73
C PRO A 32 -4.13 -4.96 12.99
N PRO A 33 -3.06 -4.17 12.81
CA PRO A 33 -1.84 -4.70 12.21
C PRO A 33 -1.18 -5.70 13.16
N MET A 34 -0.37 -6.59 12.58
CA MET A 34 0.49 -7.45 13.36
C MET A 34 1.58 -6.61 14.04
N ILE A 35 1.72 -6.76 15.36
CA ILE A 35 2.70 -5.98 16.13
C ILE A 35 4.11 -6.28 15.65
N MET A 36 4.41 -7.51 15.25
CA MET A 36 5.73 -7.88 14.72
C MET A 36 6.05 -7.15 13.41
N ASP A 37 5.07 -7.01 12.52
CA ASP A 37 5.26 -6.32 11.24
C ASP A 37 5.49 -4.83 11.47
N ARG A 38 4.75 -4.21 12.40
CA ARG A 38 4.98 -2.80 12.78
C ARG A 38 6.32 -2.59 13.48
N LYS A 39 6.77 -3.54 14.31
CA LYS A 39 8.12 -3.51 14.90
C LYS A 39 9.19 -3.58 13.81
N LYS A 40 9.03 -4.49 12.85
CA LYS A 40 9.96 -4.65 11.73
C LYS A 40 9.99 -3.40 10.85
N LEU A 41 8.83 -2.87 10.50
CA LEU A 41 8.67 -1.66 9.68
C LEU A 41 9.35 -0.44 10.30
N LEU A 42 9.18 -0.21 11.62
CA LEU A 42 9.72 0.95 12.33
C LEU A 42 11.15 0.74 12.88
N ASN A 43 11.77 -0.42 12.61
CA ASN A 43 13.12 -0.70 13.10
C ASN A 43 14.16 -0.13 12.12
N THR A 44 14.75 1.00 12.50
CA THR A 44 15.75 1.74 11.72
C THR A 44 17.07 1.01 11.48
N LYS A 45 17.30 -0.13 12.17
CA LYS A 45 18.48 -0.99 11.95
C LYS A 45 18.18 -2.18 11.04
N VAL A 46 16.92 -2.50 10.81
CA VAL A 46 16.47 -3.71 10.10
C VAL A 46 15.83 -3.37 8.77
N ASN A 47 14.98 -2.34 8.71
CA ASN A 47 14.32 -1.94 7.48
C ASN A 47 15.29 -1.12 6.60
N PRO A 48 15.62 -1.58 5.37
CA PRO A 48 16.59 -0.95 4.48
C PRO A 48 16.17 0.46 4.03
N PHE A 49 14.90 0.82 4.11
CA PHE A 49 14.42 2.20 3.89
C PHE A 49 15.24 3.22 4.68
N TYR A 50 15.60 2.91 5.92
CA TYR A 50 16.32 3.83 6.80
C TYR A 50 17.82 3.94 6.54
N LYS A 51 18.35 3.28 5.49
CA LYS A 51 19.72 3.52 5.02
C LYS A 51 19.89 4.87 4.33
N HIS A 52 18.78 5.44 3.84
CA HIS A 52 18.74 6.72 3.10
C HIS A 52 17.61 7.63 3.60
N SER A 53 17.00 7.30 4.73
CA SER A 53 15.83 7.97 5.27
C SER A 53 15.85 7.99 6.79
N GLU A 54 15.33 9.05 7.40
CA GLU A 54 15.18 9.21 8.84
C GLU A 54 13.71 9.22 9.25
N ILE A 55 13.44 8.86 10.51
CA ILE A 55 12.10 8.94 11.10
C ILE A 55 12.17 9.44 12.53
N GLN A 56 11.27 10.35 12.89
CA GLN A 56 11.01 10.76 14.27
C GLN A 56 9.56 10.49 14.63
N LEU A 57 9.37 9.72 15.68
CA LEU A 57 8.04 9.42 16.22
C LEU A 57 7.70 10.41 17.33
N PHE A 58 6.48 10.92 17.32
CA PHE A 58 5.95 11.82 18.33
C PHE A 58 4.67 11.25 18.95
N LEU A 59 4.52 11.43 20.25
CA LEU A 59 3.28 11.19 20.98
C LEU A 59 2.76 12.48 21.59
N ALA A 60 1.46 12.68 21.51
CA ALA A 60 0.76 13.69 22.28
C ALA A 60 0.17 13.03 23.53
N GLU A 61 0.52 13.56 24.70
CA GLU A 61 0.12 13.02 25.99
C GLU A 61 -0.65 14.07 26.80
N ARG A 62 -1.80 13.67 27.37
CA ARG A 62 -2.62 14.49 28.28
C ARG A 62 -3.03 13.61 29.45
N ASN A 63 -2.70 14.01 30.67
CA ASN A 63 -2.97 13.27 31.91
C ASN A 63 -2.41 11.83 31.90
N GLY A 64 -1.18 11.66 31.38
CA GLY A 64 -0.53 10.35 31.26
C GLY A 64 -1.16 9.40 30.24
N LYS A 65 -2.09 9.87 29.41
CA LYS A 65 -2.71 9.10 28.32
C LYS A 65 -2.25 9.64 26.97
N VAL A 66 -1.95 8.73 26.05
CA VAL A 66 -1.72 9.08 24.65
C VAL A 66 -3.02 9.53 24.02
N VAL A 67 -3.05 10.75 23.49
CA VAL A 67 -4.20 11.38 22.81
C VAL A 67 -3.92 11.63 21.33
N GLY A 68 -2.71 11.37 20.86
CA GLY A 68 -2.39 11.35 19.45
C GLY A 68 -0.95 10.90 19.20
N ARG A 69 -0.64 10.62 17.93
CA ARG A 69 0.70 10.24 17.46
C ARG A 69 0.89 10.72 16.03
N ILE A 70 2.13 11.00 15.65
CA ILE A 70 2.53 11.29 14.26
C ILE A 70 3.99 10.88 14.07
N ALA A 71 4.37 10.51 12.84
CA ALA A 71 5.76 10.39 12.45
C ALA A 71 6.14 11.51 11.48
N ALA A 72 7.33 12.10 11.66
CA ALA A 72 8.01 12.90 10.65
C ALA A 72 9.10 12.06 10.00
N ILE A 73 9.21 12.10 8.67
CA ILE A 73 10.00 11.15 7.87
C ILE A 73 10.77 11.94 6.80
N THR A 74 12.06 11.66 6.60
CA THR A 74 12.77 12.06 5.37
C THR A 74 12.77 10.91 4.38
N ASN A 75 12.84 11.21 3.09
CA ASN A 75 13.07 10.22 2.05
C ASN A 75 14.00 10.83 1.00
N ASP A 76 15.30 10.53 1.11
CA ASP A 76 16.29 11.18 0.27
C ASP A 76 16.27 10.62 -1.16
N ASN A 77 15.90 9.35 -1.33
CA ASN A 77 15.67 8.76 -2.65
C ASN A 77 14.49 9.43 -3.37
N HIS A 78 13.40 9.75 -2.68
CA HIS A 78 12.30 10.52 -3.26
C HIS A 78 12.77 11.89 -3.75
N ASN A 79 13.45 12.64 -2.88
CA ASN A 79 13.94 13.97 -3.20
C ASN A 79 14.94 13.95 -4.37
N LYS A 80 15.77 12.89 -4.47
CA LYS A 80 16.68 12.70 -5.59
C LYS A 80 15.96 12.36 -6.90
N GLU A 81 14.97 11.49 -6.88
CA GLU A 81 14.25 11.05 -8.09
C GLU A 81 13.35 12.16 -8.65
N HIS A 82 12.68 12.93 -7.77
CA HIS A 82 11.73 13.98 -8.16
C HIS A 82 12.34 15.39 -8.20
N GLU A 83 13.63 15.53 -7.88
CA GLU A 83 14.31 16.83 -7.72
C GLU A 83 13.57 17.76 -6.73
N ASP A 84 13.01 17.15 -5.70
CA ASP A 84 12.17 17.77 -4.67
C ASP A 84 12.98 18.06 -3.38
N ASN A 85 12.41 18.84 -2.47
CA ASN A 85 12.95 19.02 -1.12
C ASN A 85 11.85 18.91 -0.07
N ILE A 86 11.24 17.73 -0.01
CA ILE A 86 10.03 17.44 0.73
C ILE A 86 10.34 16.48 1.89
N GLY A 87 9.72 16.77 3.02
CA GLY A 87 9.59 15.89 4.16
C GLY A 87 8.22 15.21 4.16
N PHE A 88 8.09 14.15 4.94
CA PHE A 88 6.89 13.34 4.96
C PHE A 88 6.30 13.23 6.35
N PHE A 89 4.99 13.06 6.41
CA PHE A 89 4.29 12.67 7.63
C PHE A 89 3.57 11.35 7.45
N GLY A 90 3.41 10.63 8.55
CA GLY A 90 2.79 9.31 8.55
C GLY A 90 2.28 8.91 9.91
N PHE A 91 1.63 7.75 9.96
CA PHE A 91 1.16 7.07 11.16
C PHE A 91 0.30 7.95 12.07
N PHE A 92 -0.34 8.98 11.50
CA PHE A 92 -1.13 9.95 12.24
C PHE A 92 -2.34 9.27 12.89
N GLU A 93 -2.47 9.45 14.19
CA GLU A 93 -3.67 9.11 14.96
C GLU A 93 -3.93 10.23 15.94
N CYS A 94 -5.18 10.59 16.18
CA CYS A 94 -5.50 11.69 17.08
C CYS A 94 -6.94 11.55 17.57
N ILE A 95 -7.20 11.88 18.84
CA ILE A 95 -8.58 12.12 19.27
C ILE A 95 -9.15 13.30 18.46
N GLN A 96 -10.48 13.43 18.38
CA GLN A 96 -11.14 14.52 17.67
C GLN A 96 -10.98 15.88 18.39
N ASP A 97 -9.75 16.38 18.44
CA ASP A 97 -9.30 17.61 19.09
C ASP A 97 -8.28 18.30 18.18
N GLN A 98 -8.68 19.42 17.57
CA GLN A 98 -7.82 20.17 16.65
C GLN A 98 -6.55 20.69 17.31
N GLY A 99 -6.60 21.03 18.61
CA GLY A 99 -5.42 21.51 19.34
C GLY A 99 -4.35 20.43 19.49
N VAL A 100 -4.77 19.17 19.67
CA VAL A 100 -3.84 18.02 19.68
C VAL A 100 -3.25 17.77 18.30
N ALA A 101 -4.09 17.76 17.25
CA ALA A 101 -3.64 17.57 15.88
C ALA A 101 -2.63 18.65 15.46
N THR A 102 -2.96 19.93 15.66
CA THR A 102 -2.08 21.05 15.33
C THR A 102 -0.74 20.95 16.07
N ALA A 103 -0.74 20.63 17.36
CA ALA A 103 0.51 20.48 18.12
C ALA A 103 1.40 19.33 17.61
N LEU A 104 0.81 18.20 17.21
CA LEU A 104 1.53 17.09 16.58
C LEU A 104 2.13 17.48 15.23
N PHE A 105 1.33 18.11 14.37
CA PHE A 105 1.79 18.60 13.07
C PHE A 105 2.91 19.63 13.23
N THR A 106 2.78 20.61 14.12
CA THR A 106 3.84 21.60 14.39
C THR A 106 5.16 20.96 14.82
N ALA A 107 5.13 19.92 15.66
CA ALA A 107 6.35 19.22 16.07
C ALA A 107 7.01 18.47 14.91
N ALA A 108 6.21 17.80 14.07
CA ALA A 108 6.69 17.11 12.88
C ALA A 108 7.24 18.10 11.83
N GLU A 109 6.54 19.20 11.60
CA GLU A 109 6.95 20.30 10.71
C GLU A 109 8.29 20.89 11.16
N GLN A 110 8.45 21.19 12.46
CA GLN A 110 9.70 21.74 12.98
C GLN A 110 10.88 20.77 12.76
N TRP A 111 10.69 19.49 13.05
CA TRP A 111 11.74 18.49 12.85
C TRP A 111 12.20 18.37 11.40
N LEU A 112 11.28 18.57 10.44
CA LEU A 112 11.58 18.58 9.01
C LEU A 112 12.24 19.89 8.56
N ARG A 113 11.84 21.05 9.11
CA ARG A 113 12.52 22.34 8.87
C ARG A 113 13.96 22.31 9.32
N ASP A 114 14.23 21.71 10.48
CA ASP A 114 15.59 21.56 11.02
C ASP A 114 16.48 20.70 10.11
N ARG A 115 15.86 19.89 9.23
CA ARG A 115 16.51 19.09 8.16
C ARG A 115 16.42 19.73 6.78
N GLY A 116 16.08 21.01 6.72
CA GLY A 116 16.06 21.81 5.50
C GLY A 116 14.93 21.49 4.52
N LYS A 117 13.89 20.74 4.92
CA LYS A 117 12.76 20.44 4.03
C LYS A 117 11.86 21.67 3.87
N THR A 118 11.31 21.86 2.67
CA THR A 118 10.49 23.04 2.32
C THR A 118 8.99 22.74 2.29
N HIS A 119 8.60 21.47 2.24
CA HIS A 119 7.21 21.02 2.29
C HIS A 119 7.10 19.77 3.15
N MET A 120 5.89 19.48 3.62
CA MET A 120 5.54 18.25 4.32
C MET A 120 4.34 17.60 3.63
N ARG A 121 4.49 16.34 3.20
CA ARG A 121 3.49 15.59 2.42
C ARG A 121 3.11 14.28 3.12
N GLY A 122 1.86 13.85 3.04
CA GLY A 122 1.42 12.59 3.68
C GLY A 122 -0.09 12.40 3.75
N PRO A 123 -0.57 11.32 4.37
CA PRO A 123 0.23 10.36 5.12
C PRO A 123 0.94 9.32 4.24
N VAL A 124 2.18 8.98 4.59
CA VAL A 124 2.97 7.85 4.04
C VAL A 124 3.60 7.06 5.21
N ASN A 125 3.54 5.72 5.19
CA ASN A 125 3.85 4.86 6.33
C ASN A 125 4.91 3.77 6.04
N PRO A 126 6.21 4.08 5.93
CA PRO A 126 6.83 5.41 5.85
C PRO A 126 7.08 5.91 4.41
N SER A 127 6.88 5.08 3.39
CA SER A 127 7.12 5.45 1.99
C SER A 127 5.89 5.23 1.11
N THR A 128 5.95 5.73 -0.13
CA THR A 128 4.92 5.44 -1.15
C THR A 128 4.98 4.01 -1.69
N ASN A 129 6.05 3.26 -1.40
CA ASN A 129 6.14 1.82 -1.65
C ASN A 129 5.54 0.98 -0.50
N ASP A 130 5.20 1.60 0.64
CA ASP A 130 4.50 1.00 1.78
C ASP A 130 3.01 1.36 1.75
N GLU A 131 2.36 1.61 2.90
CA GLU A 131 0.97 2.07 3.01
C GLU A 131 0.92 3.62 2.98
N CYS A 132 0.11 4.23 2.11
CA CYS A 132 -0.04 5.68 2.03
C CYS A 132 -1.46 6.12 1.68
N GLY A 133 -1.72 7.41 1.86
CA GLY A 133 -3.03 8.03 1.64
C GLY A 133 -3.97 7.87 2.83
N LEU A 134 -4.67 8.94 3.18
CA LEU A 134 -5.75 8.93 4.16
C LEU A 134 -7.04 8.49 3.47
N LEU A 135 -7.78 7.54 4.03
CA LEU A 135 -9.13 7.22 3.55
C LEU A 135 -10.04 8.46 3.74
N VAL A 136 -10.61 8.96 2.64
CA VAL A 136 -11.53 10.12 2.61
C VAL A 136 -12.91 9.77 2.05
N HIS A 137 -13.07 8.59 1.46
CA HIS A 137 -14.35 8.07 0.96
C HIS A 137 -14.38 6.54 1.00
N GLY A 138 -15.54 5.95 1.36
CA GLY A 138 -15.76 4.50 1.39
C GLY A 138 -15.46 3.86 2.76
N PHE A 139 -16.03 4.42 3.83
CA PHE A 139 -15.88 3.95 5.23
C PHE A 139 -16.86 2.81 5.61
N ASP A 140 -17.45 2.15 4.63
CA ASP A 140 -18.53 1.18 4.75
C ASP A 140 -18.05 -0.27 5.00
N GLY A 141 -16.76 -0.48 5.20
CA GLY A 141 -16.19 -1.81 5.48
C GLY A 141 -14.72 -1.78 5.91
N PRO A 142 -14.13 -2.95 6.21
CA PRO A 142 -12.71 -3.06 6.56
C PRO A 142 -11.77 -2.69 5.40
N PRO A 143 -10.50 -2.30 5.67
CA PRO A 143 -9.47 -2.19 4.64
C PRO A 143 -9.14 -3.53 4.01
N VAL A 144 -8.95 -3.52 2.70
CA VAL A 144 -8.22 -4.60 2.01
C VAL A 144 -6.75 -4.57 2.44
N ILE A 145 -6.07 -5.72 2.44
CA ILE A 145 -4.67 -5.84 2.84
C ILE A 145 -3.76 -4.76 2.20
N LEU A 146 -2.84 -4.18 2.96
CA LEU A 146 -1.92 -3.11 2.55
C LEU A 146 -2.62 -1.78 2.17
N MET A 147 -3.89 -1.60 2.53
CA MET A 147 -4.62 -0.34 2.39
C MET A 147 -4.83 0.30 3.75
N ASN A 148 -4.67 1.62 3.82
CA ASN A 148 -4.93 2.37 5.04
C ASN A 148 -6.42 2.34 5.43
N TYR A 149 -6.67 2.57 6.72
CA TYR A 149 -8.00 2.82 7.27
C TYR A 149 -7.84 3.78 8.45
N ASN A 150 -8.75 4.73 8.57
CA ASN A 150 -8.74 5.74 9.61
C ASN A 150 -10.18 6.18 9.95
N PRO A 151 -10.39 6.80 11.13
CA PRO A 151 -11.65 7.46 11.43
C PRO A 151 -11.94 8.59 10.43
N PRO A 152 -13.21 8.83 10.05
CA PRO A 152 -13.57 9.85 9.05
C PRO A 152 -13.14 11.28 9.43
N TYR A 153 -13.13 11.60 10.73
CA TYR A 153 -12.81 12.96 11.19
C TYR A 153 -11.33 13.33 11.02
N TYR A 154 -10.44 12.40 10.70
CA TYR A 154 -9.01 12.70 10.51
C TYR A 154 -8.78 13.67 9.34
N GLN A 155 -9.62 13.63 8.31
CA GLN A 155 -9.52 14.58 7.19
C GLN A 155 -9.63 16.02 7.69
N GLN A 156 -10.62 16.31 8.54
CA GLN A 156 -10.84 17.64 9.08
C GLN A 156 -9.68 18.10 9.97
N LEU A 157 -9.07 17.20 10.73
CA LEU A 157 -7.91 17.52 11.58
C LEU A 157 -6.68 17.91 10.76
N ILE A 158 -6.44 17.21 9.64
CA ILE A 158 -5.33 17.46 8.73
C ILE A 158 -5.55 18.78 7.97
N GLU A 159 -6.75 18.99 7.43
CA GLU A 159 -7.13 20.25 6.76
C GLU A 159 -7.05 21.43 7.74
N GLY A 160 -7.53 21.26 8.97
CA GLY A 160 -7.44 22.26 10.04
C GLY A 160 -6.01 22.58 10.51
N ALA A 161 -5.04 21.69 10.25
CA ALA A 161 -3.61 21.96 10.45
C ALA A 161 -2.96 22.73 9.28
N GLY A 162 -3.75 23.07 8.25
CA GLY A 162 -3.33 23.87 7.09
C GLY A 162 -2.84 23.05 5.90
N TYR A 163 -3.12 21.75 5.85
CA TYR A 163 -2.74 20.89 4.74
C TYR A 163 -3.83 20.86 3.67
N GLY A 164 -3.41 21.02 2.41
CA GLY A 164 -4.27 20.92 1.23
C GLY A 164 -4.15 19.55 0.55
N LYS A 165 -5.06 19.25 -0.37
CA LYS A 165 -4.95 18.06 -1.23
C LYS A 165 -3.70 18.18 -2.13
N ALA A 166 -2.92 17.10 -2.20
CA ALA A 166 -1.82 16.93 -3.15
C ALA A 166 -2.18 15.95 -4.28
N GLN A 167 -2.75 14.79 -3.94
CA GLN A 167 -3.12 13.75 -4.91
C GLN A 167 -4.19 12.84 -4.32
N ASP A 168 -5.19 12.45 -5.11
CA ASP A 168 -6.09 11.36 -4.76
C ASP A 168 -5.66 10.02 -5.39
N LEU A 169 -5.79 8.95 -4.61
CA LEU A 169 -5.55 7.56 -4.98
C LEU A 169 -6.88 6.81 -4.95
N LEU A 170 -7.26 6.20 -6.07
CA LEU A 170 -8.51 5.49 -6.24
C LEU A 170 -8.31 3.99 -6.05
N ALA A 171 -9.32 3.34 -5.46
CA ALA A 171 -9.40 1.89 -5.40
C ALA A 171 -10.70 1.42 -6.04
N TYR A 172 -10.57 0.41 -6.90
CA TYR A 172 -11.67 -0.16 -7.68
C TYR A 172 -11.95 -1.58 -7.23
N LEU A 173 -13.20 -1.86 -6.92
CA LEU A 173 -13.69 -3.22 -6.68
C LEU A 173 -14.08 -3.84 -8.03
N LEU A 174 -13.50 -5.00 -8.32
CA LEU A 174 -13.74 -5.81 -9.50
C LEU A 174 -14.53 -7.06 -9.09
N LYS A 175 -15.47 -7.50 -9.93
CA LYS A 175 -16.26 -8.73 -9.71
C LYS A 175 -16.08 -9.64 -10.93
N ASN A 176 -16.01 -10.95 -10.71
CA ASN A 176 -15.80 -11.93 -11.79
C ASN A 176 -16.83 -11.79 -12.93
N GLU A 177 -18.08 -11.55 -12.55
CA GLU A 177 -19.21 -11.36 -13.46
C GLU A 177 -19.04 -10.20 -14.43
N THR A 178 -18.16 -9.23 -14.14
CA THR A 178 -18.09 -7.96 -14.87
C THR A 178 -16.98 -7.88 -15.92
N TYR A 179 -16.01 -8.82 -15.96
CA TYR A 179 -14.88 -8.78 -16.92
C TYR A 179 -14.89 -9.87 -18.01
N LEU A 180 -15.77 -10.87 -17.89
CA LEU A 180 -15.91 -11.95 -18.89
C LEU A 180 -16.92 -11.55 -19.96
N SER A 181 -16.51 -10.74 -20.93
CA SER A 181 -17.29 -10.53 -22.17
C SER A 181 -16.67 -11.27 -23.35
N ASP A 182 -17.50 -11.72 -24.29
CA ASP A 182 -17.06 -12.37 -25.54
C ASP A 182 -16.02 -11.55 -26.30
N LYS A 183 -16.14 -10.21 -26.24
CA LYS A 183 -15.20 -9.28 -26.85
C LYS A 183 -13.80 -9.43 -26.27
N VAL A 184 -13.68 -9.56 -24.95
CA VAL A 184 -12.38 -9.66 -24.31
C VAL A 184 -11.79 -11.06 -24.46
N GLN A 185 -12.62 -12.13 -24.49
CA GLN A 185 -12.13 -13.47 -24.82
C GLN A 185 -11.55 -13.56 -26.24
N ARG A 186 -12.20 -12.94 -27.24
CA ARG A 186 -11.66 -12.84 -28.60
C ARG A 186 -10.36 -12.04 -28.64
N LEU A 187 -10.29 -10.93 -27.91
CA LEU A 187 -9.06 -10.14 -27.79
C LEU A 187 -7.92 -10.97 -27.19
N ARG A 188 -8.20 -11.76 -26.15
CA ARG A 188 -7.22 -12.66 -25.53
C ARG A 188 -6.64 -13.64 -26.54
N ALA A 189 -7.48 -14.35 -27.28
CA ALA A 189 -7.01 -15.31 -28.30
C ALA A 189 -6.08 -14.63 -29.33
N LEU A 190 -6.51 -13.49 -29.89
CA LEU A 190 -5.74 -12.74 -30.89
C LEU A 190 -4.39 -12.25 -30.37
N VAL A 191 -4.35 -11.66 -29.18
CA VAL A 191 -3.12 -11.12 -28.59
C VAL A 191 -2.20 -12.26 -28.15
N THR A 192 -2.76 -13.34 -27.60
CA THR A 192 -1.97 -14.53 -27.23
C THR A 192 -1.28 -15.14 -28.43
N GLU A 193 -1.99 -15.32 -29.55
CA GLU A 193 -1.41 -15.82 -30.79
C GLU A 193 -0.38 -14.84 -31.37
N ARG A 194 -0.74 -13.55 -31.49
CA ARG A 194 0.12 -12.51 -32.08
C ARG A 194 1.47 -12.38 -31.39
N TYR A 195 1.49 -12.46 -30.07
CA TYR A 195 2.70 -12.22 -29.27
C TYR A 195 3.34 -13.51 -28.74
N GLY A 196 2.76 -14.69 -28.99
CA GLY A 196 3.20 -15.92 -28.32
C GLY A 196 3.17 -15.74 -26.80
N LEU A 197 2.10 -15.14 -26.28
CA LEU A 197 1.98 -14.73 -24.89
C LEU A 197 1.79 -15.95 -23.99
N THR A 198 2.67 -16.11 -23.01
CA THR A 198 2.57 -17.14 -21.96
C THR A 198 2.61 -16.51 -20.58
N PHE A 199 2.13 -17.24 -19.58
CA PHE A 199 2.17 -16.81 -18.17
C PHE A 199 2.94 -17.83 -17.35
N ARG A 200 4.02 -17.39 -16.71
CA ARG A 200 4.85 -18.21 -15.84
C ARG A 200 4.67 -17.80 -14.40
N ASN A 201 4.32 -18.75 -13.53
CA ASN A 201 4.20 -18.48 -12.10
C ASN A 201 5.56 -18.15 -11.48
N ILE A 202 5.55 -17.30 -10.45
CA ILE A 202 6.71 -17.09 -9.60
C ILE A 202 6.94 -18.34 -8.75
N GLU A 203 8.17 -18.81 -8.70
CA GLU A 203 8.55 -19.95 -7.87
C GLU A 203 8.74 -19.53 -6.42
N LEU A 204 8.00 -20.09 -5.48
CA LEU A 204 8.07 -19.72 -4.06
C LEU A 204 8.85 -20.72 -3.19
N LYS A 205 8.96 -21.99 -3.62
CA LYS A 205 9.56 -23.08 -2.85
C LYS A 205 11.04 -23.23 -3.13
N ASP A 206 11.45 -23.22 -4.40
CA ASP A 206 12.86 -23.23 -4.77
C ASP A 206 13.48 -21.86 -4.47
N LYS A 207 14.49 -21.85 -3.60
CA LYS A 207 15.13 -20.61 -3.15
C LYS A 207 15.95 -19.92 -4.26
N GLU A 208 16.64 -20.69 -5.08
CA GLU A 208 17.48 -20.15 -6.16
C GLU A 208 16.61 -19.58 -7.27
N GLN A 209 15.56 -20.31 -7.66
CA GLN A 209 14.63 -19.81 -8.67
C GLN A 209 13.82 -18.62 -8.16
N PHE A 210 13.37 -18.64 -6.89
CA PHE A 210 12.71 -17.49 -6.27
C PHE A 210 13.60 -16.24 -6.33
N ARG A 211 14.89 -16.36 -6.00
CA ARG A 211 15.82 -15.23 -6.05
C ARG A 211 15.96 -14.67 -7.47
N LYS A 212 16.03 -15.54 -8.49
CA LYS A 212 16.05 -15.11 -9.90
C LYS A 212 14.76 -14.40 -10.30
N ASP A 213 13.63 -14.96 -9.91
CA ASP A 213 12.31 -14.37 -10.17
C ASP A 213 12.16 -12.99 -9.50
N VAL A 214 12.64 -12.82 -8.27
CA VAL A 214 12.66 -11.52 -7.57
C VAL A 214 13.48 -10.48 -8.34
N VAL A 215 14.64 -10.86 -8.87
CA VAL A 215 15.45 -9.97 -9.72
C VAL A 215 14.68 -9.56 -10.98
N THR A 216 14.07 -10.52 -11.68
CA THR A 216 13.24 -10.22 -12.87
C THR A 216 12.06 -9.33 -12.54
N LEU A 217 11.35 -9.58 -11.44
CA LEU A 217 10.23 -8.75 -10.98
C LEU A 217 10.69 -7.32 -10.67
N ARG A 218 11.84 -7.15 -10.04
CA ARG A 218 12.41 -5.83 -9.75
C ARG A 218 12.75 -5.06 -11.02
N GLU A 219 13.36 -5.70 -12.01
CA GLU A 219 13.66 -5.10 -13.31
C GLU A 219 12.37 -4.67 -14.02
N LEU A 220 11.37 -5.54 -14.07
CA LEU A 220 10.06 -5.23 -14.66
C LEU A 220 9.35 -4.10 -13.90
N TYR A 221 9.38 -4.10 -12.57
CA TYR A 221 8.78 -3.07 -11.72
C TYR A 221 9.40 -1.70 -12.00
N ASN A 222 10.72 -1.59 -11.92
CA ASN A 222 11.45 -0.34 -12.12
C ASN A 222 11.29 0.19 -13.56
N ALA A 223 11.29 -0.68 -14.57
CA ALA A 223 11.09 -0.28 -15.96
C ALA A 223 9.63 0.12 -16.28
N SER A 224 8.65 -0.49 -15.61
CA SER A 224 7.23 -0.23 -15.88
C SER A 224 6.73 1.06 -15.24
N TRP A 225 7.30 1.47 -14.10
CA TRP A 225 6.77 2.52 -13.22
C TRP A 225 7.51 3.86 -13.23
N GLU A 226 8.54 4.03 -14.08
CA GLU A 226 9.51 5.14 -14.08
C GLU A 226 8.97 6.59 -14.15
N LYS A 227 7.65 6.86 -14.18
CA LYS A 227 7.10 8.22 -14.28
C LYS A 227 5.81 8.47 -13.50
N ASN A 228 5.46 7.59 -12.55
CA ASN A 228 4.24 7.77 -11.75
C ASN A 228 4.46 8.79 -10.63
N TRP A 229 3.44 9.60 -10.35
CA TRP A 229 3.49 10.61 -9.28
C TRP A 229 3.88 9.97 -7.95
N GLY A 230 4.90 10.53 -7.29
CA GLY A 230 5.38 10.06 -5.99
C GLY A 230 6.06 8.69 -5.99
N PHE A 231 6.23 8.04 -7.14
CA PHE A 231 6.93 6.76 -7.28
C PHE A 231 8.42 6.93 -6.95
N VAL A 232 8.98 6.01 -6.18
CA VAL A 232 10.43 5.99 -5.90
C VAL A 232 10.92 4.59 -6.20
N LYS A 233 11.96 4.48 -7.03
CA LYS A 233 12.60 3.20 -7.32
C LYS A 233 13.10 2.60 -6.01
N MET A 234 12.64 1.39 -5.69
CA MET A 234 13.17 0.63 -4.56
C MET A 234 14.61 0.22 -4.86
N THR A 235 15.46 0.32 -3.86
CA THR A 235 16.78 -0.32 -3.87
C THR A 235 16.61 -1.84 -3.90
N ASP A 236 17.66 -2.54 -4.32
CA ASP A 236 17.70 -4.01 -4.32
C ASP A 236 17.31 -4.60 -2.97
N GLU A 237 17.83 -4.03 -1.89
CA GLU A 237 17.59 -4.49 -0.52
C GLU A 237 16.15 -4.23 -0.06
N GLU A 238 15.55 -3.09 -0.43
CA GLU A 238 14.14 -2.80 -0.14
C GLU A 238 13.21 -3.76 -0.87
N PHE A 239 13.49 -4.05 -2.14
CA PHE A 239 12.69 -4.98 -2.93
C PHE A 239 12.80 -6.41 -2.37
N ASP A 240 14.01 -6.86 -2.02
CA ASP A 240 14.25 -8.17 -1.41
C ASP A 240 13.56 -8.28 -0.04
N PHE A 241 13.59 -7.21 0.75
CA PHE A 241 12.93 -7.13 2.05
C PHE A 241 11.41 -7.24 1.93
N LEU A 242 10.81 -6.52 0.98
CA LEU A 242 9.37 -6.59 0.69
C LEU A 242 8.98 -7.98 0.17
N ALA A 243 9.75 -8.55 -0.75
CA ALA A 243 9.49 -9.89 -1.30
C ALA A 243 9.53 -10.96 -0.19
N ALA A 244 10.48 -10.87 0.75
CA ALA A 244 10.54 -11.76 1.91
C ALA A 244 9.34 -11.60 2.85
N ASP A 245 8.82 -10.38 3.03
CA ASP A 245 7.65 -10.13 3.88
C ASP A 245 6.32 -10.58 3.26
N LEU A 246 6.18 -10.50 1.95
CA LEU A 246 4.98 -10.96 1.25
C LEU A 246 4.98 -12.47 1.00
N LYS A 247 6.16 -13.11 0.94
CA LYS A 247 6.29 -14.55 0.64
C LYS A 247 5.39 -15.47 1.48
N PRO A 248 5.20 -15.29 2.81
CA PRO A 248 4.36 -16.16 3.62
C PRO A 248 2.86 -16.13 3.26
N ILE A 249 2.40 -15.05 2.62
CA ILE A 249 1.00 -14.83 2.25
C ILE A 249 0.77 -14.87 0.73
N ALA A 250 1.85 -14.97 -0.05
CA ALA A 250 1.80 -15.09 -1.49
C ALA A 250 1.23 -16.45 -1.93
N ASN A 251 0.54 -16.45 -3.07
CA ASN A 251 0.07 -17.64 -3.76
C ASN A 251 0.68 -17.63 -5.17
N PRO A 252 1.38 -18.69 -5.63
CA PRO A 252 1.96 -18.74 -6.97
C PRO A 252 0.95 -18.51 -8.09
N ASP A 253 -0.32 -18.84 -7.88
CA ASP A 253 -1.36 -18.57 -8.87
C ASP A 253 -1.66 -17.07 -9.00
N PHE A 254 -1.33 -16.25 -8.00
CA PHE A 254 -1.61 -14.82 -7.98
C PHE A 254 -0.37 -13.95 -8.23
N ALA A 255 0.78 -14.57 -8.47
CA ALA A 255 2.02 -13.89 -8.82
C ALA A 255 2.63 -14.55 -10.06
N PHE A 256 2.70 -13.82 -11.17
CA PHE A 256 3.19 -14.38 -12.44
C PHE A 256 3.86 -13.33 -13.33
N ILE A 257 4.73 -13.82 -14.21
CA ILE A 257 5.39 -13.07 -15.28
C ILE A 257 4.66 -13.39 -16.59
N ALA A 258 4.30 -12.35 -17.33
CA ALA A 258 3.84 -12.45 -18.70
C ALA A 258 5.05 -12.46 -19.62
N GLU A 259 5.15 -13.46 -20.49
CA GLU A 259 6.27 -13.64 -21.41
C GLU A 259 5.79 -13.54 -22.85
N VAL A 260 6.51 -12.78 -23.68
CA VAL A 260 6.29 -12.66 -25.12
C VAL A 260 7.40 -13.43 -25.82
N ASN A 261 7.05 -14.55 -26.46
CA ASN A 261 8.02 -15.47 -27.07
C ASN A 261 9.14 -15.89 -26.09
N GLY A 262 8.77 -16.23 -24.86
CA GLY A 262 9.70 -16.68 -23.81
C GLY A 262 10.55 -15.58 -23.16
N ARG A 263 10.30 -14.29 -23.48
CA ARG A 263 10.98 -13.16 -22.83
C ARG A 263 10.02 -12.40 -21.92
N PRO A 264 10.43 -12.02 -20.69
CA PRO A 264 9.60 -11.21 -19.80
C PRO A 264 9.12 -9.93 -20.47
N ALA A 265 7.82 -9.70 -20.42
CA ALA A 265 7.12 -8.57 -21.04
C ALA A 265 6.29 -7.77 -20.02
N GLY A 266 5.90 -8.42 -18.92
CA GLY A 266 5.13 -7.81 -17.84
C GLY A 266 4.99 -8.75 -16.67
N PHE A 267 4.31 -8.29 -15.63
CA PHE A 267 4.11 -9.06 -14.40
C PHE A 267 2.83 -8.64 -13.69
N CYS A 268 2.30 -9.57 -12.90
CA CYS A 268 1.20 -9.34 -11.97
C CYS A 268 1.63 -9.85 -10.59
N LEU A 269 1.50 -8.99 -9.58
CA LEU A 269 1.61 -9.36 -8.17
C LEU A 269 0.29 -9.05 -7.49
N ALA A 270 -0.42 -10.11 -7.14
CA ALA A 270 -1.65 -10.05 -6.38
C ALA A 270 -1.57 -10.98 -5.17
N ILE A 271 -2.28 -10.62 -4.10
CA ILE A 271 -2.31 -11.39 -2.85
C ILE A 271 -3.74 -11.54 -2.34
N PRO A 272 -4.08 -12.66 -1.68
CA PRO A 272 -5.39 -12.81 -1.05
C PRO A 272 -5.58 -11.74 0.03
N ASP A 273 -6.80 -11.21 0.16
CA ASP A 273 -7.11 -10.25 1.21
C ASP A 273 -7.24 -10.95 2.57
N ILE A 274 -6.10 -11.16 3.22
CA ILE A 274 -6.06 -11.79 4.54
C ILE A 274 -6.72 -10.92 5.62
N ASN A 275 -6.98 -9.62 5.36
CA ASN A 275 -7.66 -8.77 6.33
C ASN A 275 -9.05 -9.29 6.70
N GLN A 276 -9.71 -10.01 5.79
CA GLN A 276 -10.97 -10.73 6.07
C GLN A 276 -10.83 -11.76 7.20
N THR A 277 -9.61 -12.25 7.44
CA THR A 277 -9.28 -13.12 8.58
C THR A 277 -8.69 -12.33 9.75
N MET A 278 -7.83 -11.36 9.47
CA MET A 278 -7.07 -10.61 10.48
C MET A 278 -7.93 -9.63 11.27
N ILE A 279 -9.11 -9.24 10.75
CA ILE A 279 -10.11 -8.46 11.49
C ILE A 279 -10.49 -9.10 12.84
N HIS A 280 -10.36 -10.43 12.94
CA HIS A 280 -10.62 -11.16 14.19
C HIS A 280 -9.43 -11.17 15.16
N ASN A 281 -8.21 -10.88 14.69
CA ASN A 281 -7.01 -10.79 15.52
C ASN A 281 -6.93 -9.45 16.27
N ARG A 282 -7.94 -9.17 17.11
CA ARG A 282 -8.12 -7.87 17.79
C ARG A 282 -6.90 -7.43 18.64
N LYS A 283 -6.02 -8.36 19.04
CA LYS A 283 -4.81 -8.05 19.82
C LYS A 283 -3.54 -7.81 18.96
N GLY A 284 -3.58 -8.07 17.65
CA GLY A 284 -2.43 -7.97 16.74
C GLY A 284 -1.28 -8.93 17.03
N GLY A 285 -1.57 -10.05 17.73
CA GLY A 285 -0.56 -11.01 18.16
C GLY A 285 -0.32 -12.11 17.11
N LEU A 286 0.88 -12.70 17.11
CA LEU A 286 1.27 -13.72 16.15
C LEU A 286 0.41 -14.99 16.21
N LEU A 287 0.24 -15.56 17.40
CA LEU A 287 -0.54 -16.80 17.58
C LEU A 287 -2.00 -16.61 17.15
N GLY A 288 -2.60 -15.45 17.47
CA GLY A 288 -3.94 -15.09 17.04
C GLY A 288 -4.03 -14.95 15.51
N GLY A 289 -3.06 -14.25 14.90
CA GLY A 289 -2.98 -14.10 13.45
C GLY A 289 -2.93 -15.44 12.73
N VAL A 290 -2.03 -16.33 13.14
CA VAL A 290 -1.90 -17.68 12.55
C VAL A 290 -3.19 -18.50 12.75
N TYR A 291 -3.77 -18.48 13.94
CA TYR A 291 -5.04 -19.17 14.22
C TYR A 291 -6.18 -18.68 13.33
N HIS A 292 -6.36 -17.37 13.20
CA HIS A 292 -7.43 -16.80 12.38
C HIS A 292 -7.20 -17.05 10.89
N LEU A 293 -5.96 -16.94 10.42
CA LEU A 293 -5.60 -17.24 9.03
C LEU A 293 -5.93 -18.71 8.70
N LEU A 294 -5.46 -19.67 9.50
CA LEU A 294 -5.68 -21.10 9.25
C LEU A 294 -7.16 -21.49 9.33
N THR A 295 -7.91 -20.96 10.30
CA THR A 295 -9.32 -21.33 10.51
C THR A 295 -10.30 -20.62 9.57
N LYS A 296 -9.90 -19.48 8.98
CA LYS A 296 -10.80 -18.63 8.17
C LYS A 296 -10.33 -18.38 6.75
N LYS A 297 -9.21 -18.97 6.31
CA LYS A 297 -8.68 -18.84 4.94
C LYS A 297 -9.73 -19.09 3.86
N LYS A 298 -10.61 -20.08 4.04
CA LYS A 298 -11.68 -20.43 3.08
C LYS A 298 -12.77 -19.35 2.93
N LYS A 299 -12.81 -18.35 3.81
CA LYS A 299 -13.74 -17.22 3.73
C LYS A 299 -13.22 -16.08 2.87
N ILE A 300 -11.93 -16.10 2.50
CA ILE A 300 -11.33 -15.06 1.68
C ILE A 300 -11.95 -15.13 0.29
N ASP A 301 -12.65 -14.08 -0.10
CA ASP A 301 -13.36 -13.98 -1.38
C ASP A 301 -12.81 -12.87 -2.30
N LEU A 302 -11.75 -12.18 -1.86
CA LEU A 302 -11.11 -11.07 -2.56
C LEU A 302 -9.59 -11.27 -2.71
N VAL A 303 -9.05 -10.92 -3.88
CA VAL A 303 -7.61 -10.75 -4.12
C VAL A 303 -7.28 -9.28 -4.36
N ARG A 304 -6.22 -8.76 -3.75
CA ARG A 304 -5.71 -7.42 -4.07
C ARG A 304 -4.64 -7.51 -5.13
N ILE A 305 -4.82 -6.80 -6.23
CA ILE A 305 -3.81 -6.61 -7.28
C ILE A 305 -2.93 -5.44 -6.82
N ILE A 306 -1.78 -5.75 -6.22
CA ILE A 306 -0.84 -4.75 -5.68
C ILE A 306 -0.20 -3.96 -6.83
N VAL A 307 0.28 -4.70 -7.83
CA VAL A 307 0.92 -4.11 -9.00
C VAL A 307 0.74 -5.03 -10.19
N LEU A 308 0.46 -4.40 -11.32
CA LEU A 308 0.35 -5.03 -12.62
C LEU A 308 1.00 -4.07 -13.61
N GLY A 309 2.01 -4.54 -14.35
CA GLY A 309 2.79 -3.69 -15.24
C GLY A 309 3.29 -4.45 -16.45
N VAL A 310 3.42 -3.73 -17.56
CA VAL A 310 4.07 -4.20 -18.79
C VAL A 310 5.19 -3.24 -19.16
N LEU A 311 6.24 -3.79 -19.76
CA LEU A 311 7.36 -2.99 -20.23
C LEU A 311 6.89 -1.94 -21.27
N PRO A 312 7.58 -0.79 -21.37
CA PRO A 312 7.19 0.31 -22.24
C PRO A 312 6.87 -0.09 -23.69
N GLU A 313 7.64 -1.00 -24.28
CA GLU A 313 7.48 -1.50 -25.65
C GLU A 313 6.21 -2.35 -25.85
N PHE A 314 5.63 -2.88 -24.77
CA PHE A 314 4.38 -3.66 -24.79
C PHE A 314 3.17 -2.85 -24.32
N ARG A 315 3.32 -1.54 -24.05
CA ARG A 315 2.17 -0.69 -23.73
C ARG A 315 1.22 -0.60 -24.93
N ARG A 316 -0.09 -0.56 -24.66
CA ARG A 316 -1.16 -0.52 -25.68
C ARG A 316 -1.22 -1.79 -26.57
N SER A 317 -0.55 -2.88 -26.20
CA SER A 317 -0.64 -4.17 -26.89
C SER A 317 -1.89 -4.97 -26.52
N GLY A 318 -2.54 -4.64 -25.40
CA GLY A 318 -3.62 -5.41 -24.78
C GLY A 318 -3.15 -6.49 -23.80
N ILE A 319 -1.84 -6.67 -23.62
CA ILE A 319 -1.27 -7.65 -22.68
C ILE A 319 -1.70 -7.35 -21.24
N ASP A 320 -1.72 -6.08 -20.84
CA ASP A 320 -2.19 -5.61 -19.54
C ASP A 320 -3.64 -6.04 -19.25
N ALA A 321 -4.54 -5.84 -20.21
CA ALA A 321 -5.94 -6.25 -20.10
C ALA A 321 -6.07 -7.78 -19.94
N ILE A 322 -5.26 -8.56 -20.65
CA ILE A 322 -5.27 -10.02 -20.54
C ILE A 322 -4.71 -10.48 -19.21
N MET A 323 -3.70 -9.79 -18.67
CA MET A 323 -3.18 -10.09 -17.33
C MET A 323 -4.26 -9.90 -16.25
N TYR A 324 -5.12 -8.89 -16.36
CA TYR A 324 -6.28 -8.73 -15.47
C TYR A 324 -7.28 -9.89 -15.58
N GLN A 325 -7.51 -10.42 -16.79
CA GLN A 325 -8.35 -11.61 -16.95
C GLN A 325 -7.69 -12.88 -16.40
N GLU A 326 -6.40 -13.06 -16.67
CA GLU A 326 -5.63 -14.20 -16.21
C GLU A 326 -5.66 -14.30 -14.68
N ILE A 327 -5.43 -13.20 -13.95
CA ILE A 327 -5.54 -13.21 -12.49
C ILE A 327 -6.97 -13.51 -12.03
N GLY A 328 -7.98 -12.98 -12.73
CA GLY A 328 -9.39 -13.27 -12.45
C GLY A 328 -9.74 -14.75 -12.60
N ASP A 329 -9.36 -15.38 -13.72
CA ASP A 329 -9.58 -16.81 -13.97
C ASP A 329 -8.88 -17.68 -12.92
N ARG A 330 -7.65 -17.30 -12.53
CA ARG A 330 -6.91 -18.00 -11.48
C ARG A 330 -7.58 -17.84 -10.12
N ALA A 331 -8.02 -16.63 -9.76
CA ALA A 331 -8.75 -16.38 -8.52
C ALA A 331 -10.06 -17.20 -8.45
N ALA A 332 -10.80 -17.28 -9.56
CA ALA A 332 -12.04 -18.05 -9.65
C ALA A 332 -11.83 -19.55 -9.37
N LYS A 333 -10.70 -20.14 -9.80
CA LYS A 333 -10.35 -21.54 -9.48
C LYS A 333 -10.16 -21.79 -7.98
N HIS A 334 -9.88 -20.74 -7.21
CA HIS A 334 -9.79 -20.77 -5.74
C HIS A 334 -11.10 -20.35 -5.05
N GLY A 335 -12.19 -20.13 -5.79
CA GLY A 335 -13.46 -19.63 -5.25
C GLY A 335 -13.45 -18.14 -4.89
N ILE A 336 -12.41 -17.40 -5.31
CA ILE A 336 -12.27 -15.96 -5.09
C ILE A 336 -12.90 -15.24 -6.27
N MET A 337 -13.94 -14.46 -6.01
CA MET A 337 -14.79 -13.87 -7.05
C MET A 337 -14.68 -12.34 -7.11
N LYS A 338 -13.88 -11.73 -6.22
CA LYS A 338 -13.65 -10.30 -6.16
C LYS A 338 -12.16 -9.97 -6.33
N GLY A 339 -11.89 -8.83 -6.93
CA GLY A 339 -10.56 -8.24 -7.02
C GLY A 339 -10.58 -6.80 -6.51
N GLU A 340 -9.48 -6.33 -5.93
CA GLU A 340 -9.27 -4.89 -5.75
C GLU A 340 -8.08 -4.45 -6.60
N ALA A 341 -8.27 -3.42 -7.43
CA ALA A 341 -7.20 -2.71 -8.10
C ALA A 341 -6.93 -1.36 -7.41
N SER A 342 -5.77 -1.23 -6.78
CA SER A 342 -5.33 -0.04 -6.06
C SER A 342 -3.80 -0.01 -5.95
N TRP A 343 -3.14 1.14 -5.82
CA TRP A 343 -3.68 2.49 -5.98
C TRP A 343 -3.65 2.92 -7.45
N ILE A 344 -4.72 3.56 -7.88
CA ILE A 344 -4.76 4.20 -9.20
C ILE A 344 -4.77 5.71 -8.99
N LEU A 345 -3.76 6.40 -9.53
CA LEU A 345 -3.72 7.87 -9.47
C LEU A 345 -4.97 8.45 -10.14
N GLU A 346 -5.57 9.49 -9.58
CA GLU A 346 -6.75 10.13 -10.16
C GLU A 346 -6.51 10.69 -11.57
N ASP A 347 -5.27 11.07 -11.87
CA ASP A 347 -4.83 11.61 -13.17
C ASP A 347 -4.43 10.53 -14.18
N ASN A 348 -4.41 9.24 -13.79
CA ASN A 348 -4.16 8.13 -14.70
C ASN A 348 -5.43 7.82 -15.53
N VAL A 349 -5.77 8.73 -16.44
CA VAL A 349 -6.97 8.67 -17.29
C VAL A 349 -7.10 7.34 -18.02
N MET A 350 -5.98 6.77 -18.51
CA MET A 350 -6.00 5.51 -19.25
C MET A 350 -6.44 4.35 -18.35
N MET A 351 -5.83 4.22 -17.17
CA MET A 351 -6.16 3.13 -16.24
C MET A 351 -7.55 3.31 -15.64
N ASN A 352 -7.92 4.55 -15.27
CA ASN A 352 -9.26 4.87 -14.77
C ASN A 352 -10.34 4.54 -15.83
N ARG A 353 -10.10 4.82 -17.12
CA ARG A 353 -11.00 4.37 -18.19
C ARG A 353 -11.04 2.86 -18.32
N ALA A 354 -9.88 2.18 -18.34
CA ALA A 354 -9.85 0.73 -18.47
C ALA A 354 -10.63 0.04 -17.33
N LEU A 355 -10.48 0.51 -16.09
CA LEU A 355 -11.22 -0.02 -14.94
C LEU A 355 -12.71 0.26 -15.04
N THR A 356 -13.12 1.48 -15.37
CA THR A 356 -14.55 1.85 -15.40
C THR A 356 -15.30 1.34 -16.63
N THR A 357 -14.68 1.32 -17.82
CA THR A 357 -15.37 1.03 -19.08
C THR A 357 -15.18 -0.40 -19.57
N THR A 358 -14.03 -1.01 -19.29
CA THR A 358 -13.68 -2.34 -19.83
C THR A 358 -13.84 -3.43 -18.78
N MET A 359 -13.41 -3.15 -17.55
CA MET A 359 -13.53 -4.09 -16.42
C MET A 359 -14.77 -3.84 -15.56
N HIS A 360 -15.48 -2.73 -15.82
CA HIS A 360 -16.67 -2.30 -15.09
C HIS A 360 -16.48 -2.31 -13.56
N GLY A 361 -15.28 -1.90 -13.14
CA GLY A 361 -14.91 -1.76 -11.73
C GLY A 361 -15.65 -0.62 -11.05
N GLU A 362 -16.05 -0.87 -9.81
CA GLU A 362 -16.72 0.10 -8.95
C GLU A 362 -15.68 0.91 -8.17
N ALA A 363 -15.63 2.23 -8.39
CA ALA A 363 -14.77 3.13 -7.62
C ALA A 363 -15.33 3.29 -6.19
N TYR A 364 -14.96 2.37 -5.31
CA TYR A 364 -15.58 2.25 -3.99
C TYR A 364 -14.83 3.06 -2.91
N ARG A 365 -13.53 3.28 -3.09
CA ARG A 365 -12.70 4.05 -2.13
C ARG A 365 -11.82 5.09 -2.78
N ARG A 366 -11.61 6.17 -2.01
CA ARG A 366 -10.66 7.24 -2.32
C ARG A 366 -9.78 7.49 -1.12
N TYR A 367 -8.49 7.53 -1.38
CA TYR A 367 -7.46 7.93 -0.44
C TYR A 367 -6.87 9.25 -0.89
N ARG A 368 -6.44 10.08 0.05
CA ARG A 368 -5.87 11.41 -0.24
C ARG A 368 -4.50 11.55 0.40
N ILE A 369 -3.55 12.00 -0.41
CA ILE A 369 -2.30 12.58 0.06
C ILE A 369 -2.52 14.09 0.17
N PHE A 370 -2.06 14.64 1.28
CA PHE A 370 -2.09 16.05 1.61
C PHE A 370 -0.67 16.63 1.62
N GLU A 371 -0.58 17.95 1.45
CA GLU A 371 0.67 18.68 1.49
C GLU A 371 0.49 20.07 2.10
N LYS A 372 1.55 20.54 2.75
CA LYS A 372 1.68 21.91 3.24
C LYS A 372 3.10 22.40 3.01
N LYS A 373 3.23 23.66 2.61
CA LYS A 373 4.53 24.35 2.58
C LYS A 373 4.99 24.63 4.00
N LEU A 374 6.25 24.32 4.28
CA LEU A 374 6.93 24.68 5.51
C LEU A 374 7.47 26.11 5.37
#